data_AF-A0A7X5TFM4-F1
#
_entry.id   AF-A0A7X5TFM4-F1
#
_cell.length_a   1.000
_cell.length_b   1.000
_cell.length_c   1.000
_cell.angle_alpha   90.00
_cell.angle_beta   90.00
_cell.angle_gamma   90.00
#
_symmetry.space_group_name_H-M   'P 1'
#
loop_
_entity.id
_entity.type
_entity.pdbx_description
1 polymer ?
#
loop_
_entity_poly.entity_id
_entity_poly.type
_entity_poly.pdbx_seq_one_letter_code
_entity_poly.pdbx_strand_id
1 'polypeptide(L)'
;MLVGNQCSANTFPYIEVGNASSEVEHEASTSKMNEEQIFYFLSRGISQEDAINSIVNGFCKEVIRELPLEFAAEAQKLLTLKLENSVG
;
A
#
# COMPACT_ATOMS: atom_id res chain seq x y z
N MET A 1 0.32 3.21 3.99
CA MET A 1 -1.04 2.81 4.38
C MET A 1 -1.00 2.24 5.80
N LEU A 2 -1.89 2.67 6.68
CA LEU A 2 -2.07 2.18 8.05
C LEU A 2 -3.22 1.16 8.08
N VAL A 3 -2.96 0.00 8.67
CA VAL A 3 -3.95 -1.09 8.83
C VAL A 3 -4.08 -1.39 10.33
N GLY A 4 -5.29 -1.30 10.85
CA GLY A 4 -5.57 -1.47 12.28
C GLY A 4 -5.29 -0.23 13.13
N ASN A 5 -5.61 -0.32 14.43
CA ASN A 5 -5.51 0.81 15.37
C ASN A 5 -4.19 0.84 16.18
N GLN A 6 -3.38 -0.20 16.10
CA GLN A 6 -2.06 -0.30 16.73
C GLN A 6 -0.94 -0.28 15.69
N CYS A 7 -0.91 0.75 14.85
CA CYS A 7 0.12 0.90 13.82
C CYS A 7 0.61 2.35 13.74
N SER A 8 1.83 2.53 13.22
CA SER A 8 2.41 3.84 12.95
C SER A 8 3.20 3.80 11.65
N ALA A 9 3.18 4.91 10.90
CA ALA A 9 3.97 5.09 9.70
C ALA A 9 4.63 6.48 9.80
N ASN A 10 5.96 6.51 9.84
CA ASN A 10 6.73 7.74 10.01
C ASN A 10 7.60 7.95 8.77
N THR A 11 7.59 9.17 8.21
CA THR A 11 8.36 9.55 7.01
C THR A 11 9.24 10.74 7.36
N PHE A 12 10.55 10.62 7.10
CA PHE A 12 11.55 11.64 7.42
C PHE A 12 12.36 12.01 6.16
N PRO A 13 11.86 12.92 5.31
CA PRO A 13 12.56 13.31 4.10
C PRO A 13 13.74 14.24 4.42
N TYR A 14 14.80 14.13 3.64
CA TYR A 14 15.92 15.07 3.63
C TYR A 14 16.16 15.52 2.20
N ILE A 15 16.26 16.83 2.00
CA ILE A 15 16.49 17.45 0.69
C ILE A 15 17.66 18.43 0.86
N GLU A 16 18.76 18.17 0.16
CA GLU A 16 19.91 19.06 0.10
C GLU A 16 20.16 19.42 -1.37
N VAL A 17 20.14 20.72 -1.68
CA VAL A 17 20.24 21.22 -3.06
C VAL A 17 21.41 22.19 -3.17
N GLY A 18 22.45 21.79 -3.91
CA GLY A 18 23.66 22.57 -4.13
C GLY A 18 23.65 23.42 -5.42
N ASN A 19 22.50 23.56 -6.09
CA ASN A 19 22.36 24.25 -7.36
C ASN A 19 21.17 25.22 -7.33
N ALA A 20 21.42 26.48 -7.73
CA ALA A 20 20.43 27.56 -7.70
C ALA A 20 19.34 27.46 -8.79
N SER A 21 19.55 26.66 -9.83
CA SER A 21 18.58 26.47 -10.91
C SER A 21 17.78 25.16 -10.79
N SER A 22 17.82 24.50 -9.64
CA SER A 22 17.11 23.24 -9.43
C SER A 22 15.64 23.48 -9.06
N GLU A 23 14.76 22.66 -9.63
CA GLU A 23 13.37 22.51 -9.19
C GLU A 23 13.24 21.14 -8.52
N VAL A 24 12.74 21.11 -7.28
CA VAL A 24 12.61 19.89 -6.48
C VAL A 24 11.24 19.87 -5.82
N GLU A 25 10.51 18.77 -5.99
CA GLU A 25 9.22 18.51 -5.36
C GLU A 25 9.29 17.20 -4.57
N HIS A 26 8.64 17.18 -3.41
CA HIS A 26 8.50 15.99 -2.58
C HIS A 26 7.06 15.86 -2.12
N GLU A 27 6.47 14.70 -2.37
CA GLU A 27 5.15 14.33 -1.88
C GLU A 27 5.26 13.15 -0.91
N ALA A 28 4.50 13.23 0.18
CA ALA A 28 4.26 12.13 1.09
C ALA A 28 2.79 12.11 1.46
N SER A 29 2.14 10.96 1.29
CA SER A 29 0.74 10.76 1.64
C SER A 29 0.58 9.62 2.63
N THR A 30 -0.39 9.79 3.54
CA THR A 30 -0.76 8.77 4.51
C THR A 30 -2.20 8.38 4.29
N SER A 31 -2.45 7.08 4.14
CA SER A 31 -3.79 6.52 3.96
C SER A 31 -4.09 5.57 5.10
N LYS A 32 -5.29 5.64 5.69
CA LYS A 32 -5.81 4.63 6.60
C LYS A 32 -6.75 3.71 5.84
N MET A 33 -6.72 2.41 6.15
CA MET A 33 -7.69 1.47 5.62
C MET A 33 -9.11 1.87 6.05
N ASN A 34 -10.01 2.04 5.08
CA ASN A 34 -11.37 2.49 5.34
C ASN A 34 -12.28 1.28 5.64
N GLU A 35 -12.89 1.26 6.82
CA GLU A 35 -13.83 0.23 7.25
C GLU A 35 -15.08 0.17 6.34
N GLU A 36 -15.51 1.30 5.78
CA GLU A 36 -16.62 1.34 4.82
C GLU A 36 -16.26 0.63 3.51
N GLN A 37 -15.00 0.71 3.08
CA GLN A 37 -14.53 -0.01 1.88
C GLN A 37 -14.58 -1.51 2.13
N ILE A 38 -14.12 -1.97 3.30
CA ILE A 38 -14.20 -3.39 3.69
C ILE A 38 -15.67 -3.83 3.77
N PHE A 39 -16.53 -3.04 4.44
CA PHE A 39 -17.96 -3.33 4.52
C PHE A 39 -18.61 -3.46 3.14
N TYR A 40 -18.22 -2.60 2.19
CA TYR A 40 -18.69 -2.68 0.81
C TYR A 40 -18.29 -3.99 0.12
N PHE A 41 -17.04 -4.43 0.25
CA PHE A 41 -16.61 -5.74 -0.26
C PHE A 41 -17.40 -6.89 0.39
N LEU A 42 -17.55 -6.87 1.71
CA LEU A 42 -18.30 -7.88 2.46
C LEU A 42 -19.76 -7.95 2.01
N SER A 43 -20.41 -6.81 1.76
CA SER A 43 -21.79 -6.75 1.26
C SER A 43 -21.98 -7.41 -0.11
N ARG A 44 -20.89 -7.59 -0.87
CA ARG A 44 -20.85 -8.25 -2.17
C ARG A 44 -20.44 -9.72 -2.07
N GLY A 45 -20.33 -10.27 -0.85
CA GLY A 45 -19.95 -11.65 -0.59
C GLY A 45 -18.44 -11.92 -0.76
N ILE A 46 -17.61 -10.89 -0.81
CA ILE A 46 -16.16 -11.00 -0.86
C ILE A 46 -15.66 -11.11 0.58
N SER A 47 -14.74 -12.04 0.86
CA SER A 47 -14.24 -12.23 2.22
C SER A 47 -13.47 -10.99 2.71
N GLN A 48 -13.38 -10.82 4.04
CA GLN A 48 -12.62 -9.70 4.60
C GLN A 48 -11.15 -9.74 4.16
N GLU A 49 -10.57 -10.94 4.10
CA GLU A 49 -9.21 -11.19 3.67
C GLU A 49 -9.00 -10.80 2.20
N ASP A 50 -9.90 -11.23 1.31
CA ASP A 50 -9.87 -10.86 -0.11
C ASP A 50 -10.06 -9.36 -0.32
N ALA A 51 -10.88 -8.72 0.51
CA ALA A 51 -11.09 -7.28 0.49
C ALA A 51 -9.80 -6.52 0.84
N ILE A 52 -9.15 -6.93 1.94
CA ILE A 52 -7.86 -6.36 2.38
C ILE A 52 -6.81 -6.57 1.30
N ASN A 53 -6.70 -7.79 0.77
CA ASN A 53 -5.77 -8.12 -0.32
C ASN A 53 -6.00 -7.24 -1.55
N SER A 54 -7.25 -7.04 -1.94
CA SER A 54 -7.61 -6.18 -3.09
C SER A 54 -7.21 -4.72 -2.87
N ILE A 55 -7.48 -4.17 -1.69
CA ILE A 55 -7.15 -2.78 -1.33
C ILE A 55 -5.63 -2.57 -1.31
N VAL A 56 -4.88 -3.48 -0.66
CA VAL A 56 -3.42 -3.36 -0.56
C VAL A 56 -2.74 -3.56 -1.92
N ASN A 57 -3.20 -4.52 -2.72
CA ASN A 57 -2.72 -4.68 -4.09
C ASN A 57 -3.00 -3.44 -4.95
N GLY A 58 -4.17 -2.82 -4.78
CA GLY A 58 -4.49 -1.54 -5.42
C GLY A 58 -3.54 -0.41 -5.00
N PHE A 59 -3.20 -0.33 -3.72
CA PHE A 59 -2.25 0.65 -3.18
C PHE A 59 -0.84 0.46 -3.75
N CYS A 60 -0.38 -0.79 -3.91
CA CYS A 60 0.95 -1.11 -4.43
C CYS A 60 1.02 -1.21 -5.96
N LYS A 61 -0.10 -1.03 -6.67
CA LYS A 61 -0.23 -1.34 -8.10
C LYS A 61 0.83 -0.69 -8.98
N GLU A 62 1.06 0.62 -8.81
CA GLU A 62 2.01 1.36 -9.63
C GLU A 62 3.45 0.86 -9.39
N VAL A 63 3.82 0.57 -8.14
CA VAL A 63 5.14 0.01 -7.79
C VAL A 63 5.33 -1.38 -8.40
N ILE A 64 4.31 -2.24 -8.31
CA ILE A 64 4.37 -3.61 -8.86
C ILE A 64 4.46 -3.59 -10.39
N ARG A 65 3.83 -2.62 -11.05
CA ARG A 65 3.87 -2.49 -12.53
C ARG A 65 5.26 -2.18 -13.06
N GLU A 66 6.11 -1.52 -12.28
CA GLU A 66 7.49 -1.21 -12.67
C GLU A 66 8.43 -2.42 -12.52
N LEU A 67 7.99 -3.51 -11.88
CA LEU A 67 8.78 -4.74 -11.79
C LEU A 67 8.68 -5.55 -13.10
N PRO A 68 9.77 -6.25 -13.50
CA PRO A 68 9.69 -7.23 -14.57
C PRO A 68 8.61 -8.27 -14.28
N LEU A 69 7.93 -8.75 -15.32
CA LEU A 69 6.74 -9.59 -15.21
C LEU A 69 6.96 -10.82 -14.32
N GLU A 70 8.12 -11.47 -14.43
CA GLU A 70 8.49 -12.62 -13.61
C GLU A 70 8.52 -12.32 -12.10
N PHE A 71 8.86 -11.09 -11.69
CA PHE A 71 8.92 -10.70 -10.28
C PHE A 71 7.60 -10.09 -9.80
N ALA A 72 6.84 -9.45 -10.69
CA ALA A 72 5.56 -8.84 -10.32
C ALA A 72 4.56 -9.88 -9.78
N ALA A 73 4.47 -11.04 -10.44
CA ALA A 73 3.59 -12.13 -10.01
C ALA A 73 4.01 -12.73 -8.65
N GLU A 74 5.31 -12.85 -8.41
CA GLU A 74 5.84 -13.36 -7.14
C GLU A 74 5.65 -12.34 -6.00
N ALA A 75 5.93 -11.07 -6.27
CA ALA A 75 5.74 -9.99 -5.32
C ALA A 75 4.28 -9.90 -4.84
N GLN A 76 3.31 -10.02 -5.75
CA GLN A 76 1.88 -10.05 -5.39
C GLN A 76 1.55 -11.22 -4.47
N LYS A 77 2.02 -12.43 -4.78
CA LYS A 77 1.78 -13.62 -3.94
C LYS A 77 2.37 -13.48 -2.54
N LEU A 78 3.62 -13.02 -2.45
CA LEU A 78 4.29 -12.78 -1.17
C LEU A 78 3.60 -11.70 -0.34
N LEU A 79 3.08 -10.66 -1.00
CA LEU A 79 2.30 -9.60 -0.36
C LEU A 79 1.03 -10.16 0.28
N THR A 80 0.28 -10.98 -0.48
CA THR A 80 -0.92 -11.66 0.01
C THR A 80 -0.61 -12.54 1.23
N LEU A 81 0.37 -13.45 1.11
CA LEU A 81 0.76 -14.35 2.22
C LEU A 81 1.15 -13.62 3.52
N LYS A 82 1.79 -12.46 3.40
CA LYS A 82 2.14 -11.62 4.55
C LYS A 82 0.90 -11.04 5.23
N LEU A 83 -0.13 -10.67 4.46
CA LEU A 83 -1.35 -10.05 4.97
C LEU A 83 -2.26 -11.05 5.67
N GLU A 84 -2.43 -12.26 5.11
CA GLU A 84 -3.25 -13.34 5.69
C GLU A 84 -2.87 -13.65 7.14
N ASN A 85 -1.58 -13.56 7.47
CA ASN A 85 -1.04 -13.91 8.80
C ASN A 85 -0.76 -12.71 9.72
N SER A 86 -0.94 -11.47 9.25
CA SER A 86 -0.52 -10.27 10.01
C SER A 86 -1.65 -9.29 10.31
N VAL A 87 -2.84 -9.48 9.73
CA VAL A 87 -3.99 -8.59 9.94
C VAL A 87 -5.05 -9.32 10.76
N GLY A 88 -4.96 -9.16 12.08
CA GLY A 88 -5.86 -9.74 13.08
C GLY A 88 -5.51 -9.25 14.48
#